data_AF-E4Y5Y7-F1
#
_entry.id   AF-E4Y5Y7-F1
#
_cell.length_a   1.000
_cell.length_b   1.000
_cell.length_c   1.000
_cell.angle_alpha   90.00
_cell.angle_beta   90.00
_cell.angle_gamma   90.00
#
_symmetry.space_group_name_H-M   'P 1'
#
loop_
_entity.id
_entity.type
_entity.pdbx_description
1 polymer ?
#
loop_
_entity_poly.entity_id
_entity_poly.type
_entity_poly.pdbx_seq_one_letter_code
_entity_poly.pdbx_strand_id
1 'polypeptide(L)'
;MKVTCFFLAASATAGNADIAAHLIVADSSFWSNAAKITGSADAILRAWNGKFDKAMDDAFHMCTSGSYVDHDIIWECGKKVTKMTFNKNPNFNLMGRYAASQFAQLDNNGDGKLNFAEFKRGFAGFFSTVGSTLVDIFDADGNGVLEGKENNEMHFGLNNIWDEFSSDKNRELINPILNTWIGSDLDKNVDTLSKAEMTEQAILQSVPYF
;
A
#
# COMPACT_ATOMS: atom_id res chain seq x y z
N MET A 1 4.05 -32.00 -43.79
CA MET A 1 4.57 -31.90 -42.40
C MET A 1 5.12 -30.49 -42.24
N LYS A 2 4.37 -29.52 -41.73
CA LYS A 2 4.31 -29.15 -40.29
C LYS A 2 5.65 -29.32 -39.58
N VAL A 3 6.28 -28.22 -39.17
CA VAL A 3 6.42 -27.87 -37.75
C VAL A 3 6.45 -26.34 -37.62
N THR A 4 5.39 -25.80 -37.04
CA THR A 4 5.28 -24.43 -36.55
C THR A 4 6.17 -24.31 -35.30
N CYS A 5 7.12 -23.38 -35.28
CA CYS A 5 7.92 -23.11 -34.08
C CYS A 5 7.05 -22.31 -33.10
N PHE A 6 6.60 -22.97 -32.03
CA PHE A 6 6.02 -22.31 -30.87
C PHE A 6 7.15 -21.55 -30.15
N PHE A 7 7.03 -20.23 -30.05
CA PHE A 7 7.73 -19.47 -29.02
C PHE A 7 7.16 -19.95 -27.67
N LEU A 8 7.93 -20.76 -26.93
CA LEU A 8 7.71 -20.90 -25.50
C LEU A 8 8.01 -19.54 -24.87
N ALA A 9 6.97 -18.81 -24.47
CA ALA A 9 7.10 -17.81 -23.44
C ALA A 9 7.53 -18.55 -22.16
N ALA A 10 8.81 -18.46 -21.82
CA ALA A 10 9.29 -18.90 -20.52
C ALA A 10 8.67 -17.95 -19.48
N SER A 11 7.57 -18.35 -18.87
CA SER A 11 7.09 -17.77 -17.63
C SER A 11 8.14 -18.09 -16.57
N ALA A 12 9.09 -17.17 -16.36
CA ALA A 12 10.04 -17.26 -15.27
C ALA A 12 9.24 -17.17 -13.96
N THR A 13 9.07 -18.29 -13.28
CA THR A 13 8.56 -18.32 -11.91
C THR A 13 9.65 -17.70 -11.04
N ALA A 14 9.37 -16.56 -10.40
CA ALA A 14 10.28 -15.96 -9.43
C ALA A 14 10.61 -16.99 -8.34
N GLY A 15 11.89 -17.16 -8.01
CA GLY A 15 12.31 -18.09 -6.97
C GLY A 15 12.13 -17.49 -5.57
N ASN A 16 12.20 -18.33 -4.53
CA ASN A 16 12.13 -17.88 -3.13
C ASN A 16 13.21 -16.82 -2.78
N ALA A 17 14.36 -16.83 -3.46
CA ALA A 17 15.42 -15.82 -3.29
C ALA A 17 15.00 -14.45 -3.82
N ASP A 18 14.25 -14.40 -4.92
CA ASP A 18 13.75 -13.15 -5.52
C ASP A 18 12.66 -12.52 -4.64
N ILE A 19 11.81 -13.35 -4.02
CA ILE A 19 10.80 -12.90 -3.04
C ILE A 19 11.47 -12.28 -1.82
N ALA A 20 12.50 -12.91 -1.26
CA ALA A 20 13.25 -12.37 -0.14
C ALA A 20 13.94 -11.04 -0.47
N ALA A 21 14.48 -10.89 -1.69
CA ALA A 21 15.08 -9.64 -2.15
C ALA A 21 14.04 -8.51 -2.27
N HIS A 22 12.88 -8.78 -2.90
CA HIS A 22 11.80 -7.79 -3.00
C HIS A 22 11.28 -7.36 -1.63
N LEU A 23 11.15 -8.27 -0.66
CA LEU A 23 10.71 -7.94 0.69
C LEU A 23 11.71 -7.04 1.44
N ILE A 24 13.02 -7.28 1.27
CA ILE A 24 14.08 -6.45 1.87
C ILE A 24 14.04 -5.04 1.27
N VAL A 25 13.96 -4.94 -0.06
CA VAL A 25 13.87 -3.65 -0.77
C VAL A 25 12.58 -2.92 -0.39
N ALA A 26 11.46 -3.63 -0.27
CA ALA A 26 10.19 -3.07 0.14
C ALA A 26 10.22 -2.49 1.54
N ASP A 27 10.75 -3.21 2.54
CA ASP A 27 10.84 -2.69 3.91
C ASP A 27 11.75 -1.46 3.97
N SER A 28 12.93 -1.51 3.34
CA SER A 28 13.84 -0.35 3.31
C SER A 28 13.23 0.87 2.62
N SER A 29 12.58 0.67 1.48
CA SER A 29 11.92 1.74 0.71
C SER A 29 10.73 2.32 1.48
N PHE A 30 9.94 1.47 2.13
CA PHE A 30 8.81 1.91 2.96
C PHE A 30 9.24 2.87 4.06
N TRP A 31 10.26 2.52 4.85
CA TRP A 31 10.71 3.39 5.95
C TRP A 31 11.40 4.67 5.47
N SER A 32 12.12 4.60 4.34
CA SER A 32 12.69 5.78 3.66
C SER A 32 11.60 6.74 3.19
N ASN A 33 10.52 6.21 2.62
CA ASN A 33 9.39 6.97 2.14
C ASN A 33 8.55 7.54 3.30
N ALA A 34 8.30 6.76 4.35
CA ALA A 34 7.55 7.19 5.53
C ALA A 34 8.17 8.45 6.15
N ALA A 35 9.49 8.47 6.34
CA ALA A 35 10.21 9.60 6.90
C ALA A 35 10.07 10.91 6.08
N LYS A 36 9.88 10.80 4.76
CA LYS A 36 9.74 11.95 3.85
C LYS A 36 8.29 12.40 3.69
N ILE A 37 7.38 11.44 3.54
CA ILE A 37 6.01 11.67 3.06
C ILE A 37 5.09 12.18 4.18
N THR A 38 5.27 11.72 5.43
CA THR A 38 4.44 12.16 6.56
C THR A 38 4.48 13.69 6.73
N GLY A 39 5.62 14.32 6.46
CA GLY A 39 5.77 15.78 6.50
C GLY A 39 5.01 16.53 5.40
N SER A 40 4.58 15.83 4.34
CA SER A 40 3.84 16.38 3.19
C SER A 40 2.36 16.01 3.22
N ALA A 41 1.86 15.40 4.29
CA ALA A 41 0.48 14.92 4.40
C ALA A 41 -0.57 16.02 4.11
N ASP A 42 -0.31 17.26 4.52
CA ASP A 42 -1.23 18.37 4.27
C ASP A 42 -1.35 18.72 2.78
N ALA A 43 -0.28 18.55 2.01
CA ALA A 43 -0.31 18.74 0.55
C ALA A 43 -1.09 17.61 -0.13
N ILE A 44 -0.93 16.37 0.33
CA ILE A 44 -1.66 15.20 -0.16
C ILE A 44 -3.16 15.38 0.10
N LEU A 45 -3.55 15.74 1.33
CA LEU A 45 -4.96 15.98 1.68
C LEU A 45 -5.60 17.08 0.82
N ARG A 46 -4.84 18.15 0.51
CA ARG A 46 -5.31 19.20 -0.42
C ARG A 46 -5.50 18.65 -1.84
N ALA A 47 -4.57 17.84 -2.35
CA ALA A 47 -4.67 17.24 -3.67
C ALA A 47 -5.87 16.29 -3.78
N TRP A 48 -6.16 15.52 -2.73
CA TRP A 48 -7.33 14.64 -2.68
C TRP A 48 -8.64 15.38 -2.60
N ASN A 49 -8.67 16.61 -2.10
CA ASN A 49 -9.85 17.47 -2.07
C ASN A 49 -11.12 16.74 -1.54
N GLY A 50 -10.96 15.98 -0.45
CA GLY A 50 -12.04 15.22 0.20
C GLY A 50 -12.43 13.89 -0.47
N LYS A 51 -11.79 13.50 -1.58
CA LYS A 51 -12.07 12.23 -2.31
C LYS A 51 -12.10 10.99 -1.41
N PHE A 52 -11.27 10.96 -0.37
CA PHE A 52 -11.13 9.81 0.54
C PHE A 52 -11.63 10.07 1.97
N ASP A 53 -12.37 11.17 2.21
CA ASP A 53 -12.83 11.51 3.57
C ASP A 53 -13.70 10.41 4.18
N LYS A 54 -14.56 9.75 3.39
CA LYS A 54 -15.36 8.62 3.87
C LYS A 54 -14.50 7.43 4.29
N ALA A 55 -13.50 7.06 3.47
CA ALA A 55 -12.61 5.94 3.79
C ALA A 55 -11.78 6.23 5.06
N MET A 56 -11.37 7.48 5.27
CA MET A 56 -10.70 7.91 6.50
C MET A 56 -11.63 7.84 7.71
N ASP A 57 -12.88 8.28 7.57
CA ASP A 57 -13.89 8.23 8.62
C ASP A 57 -14.20 6.79 9.03
N ASP A 58 -14.43 5.91 8.05
CA ASP A 58 -14.64 4.48 8.28
C ASP A 58 -13.42 3.86 8.98
N ALA A 59 -12.20 4.14 8.52
CA ALA A 59 -10.97 3.63 9.12
C ALA A 59 -10.76 4.13 10.55
N PHE A 60 -11.08 5.40 10.84
CA PHE A 60 -11.02 5.95 12.18
C PHE A 60 -12.00 5.25 13.11
N HIS A 61 -13.26 5.10 12.68
CA HIS A 61 -14.32 4.46 13.47
C HIS A 61 -14.16 2.94 13.59
N MET A 62 -13.42 2.31 12.68
CA MET A 62 -12.99 0.92 12.85
C MET A 62 -12.04 0.78 14.05
N CYS A 63 -11.18 1.78 14.30
CA CYS A 63 -10.21 1.76 15.39
C CYS A 63 -10.78 2.23 16.73
N THR A 64 -11.72 3.17 16.74
CA THR A 64 -12.24 3.78 17.97
C THR A 64 -13.71 4.19 17.84
N SER A 65 -14.47 4.08 18.93
CA SER A 65 -15.78 4.76 19.05
C SER A 65 -15.68 6.12 19.75
N GLY A 66 -14.48 6.51 20.17
CA GLY A 66 -14.18 7.78 20.81
C GLY A 66 -13.81 8.87 19.81
N SER A 67 -13.35 10.01 20.33
CA SER A 67 -12.93 11.16 19.52
C SER A 67 -11.44 11.17 19.15
N TYR A 68 -10.69 10.14 19.53
CA TYR A 68 -9.26 10.03 19.29
C TYR A 68 -8.80 8.57 19.22
N VAL A 69 -7.61 8.37 18.66
CA VAL A 69 -6.80 7.15 18.80
C VAL A 69 -5.49 7.49 19.48
N ASP A 70 -5.09 6.73 20.48
CA ASP A 70 -3.75 6.81 21.06
C ASP A 70 -2.85 5.71 20.46
N HIS A 71 -1.62 5.62 20.97
CA HIS A 71 -0.63 4.66 20.50
C HIS A 71 -1.12 3.20 20.59
N ASP A 72 -1.78 2.84 21.68
CA ASP A 72 -2.25 1.46 21.91
C ASP A 72 -3.46 1.15 21.03
N ILE A 73 -4.41 2.10 20.93
CA ILE A 73 -5.59 1.95 20.07
C ILE A 73 -5.17 1.71 18.62
N ILE A 74 -4.27 2.54 18.07
CA ILE A 74 -3.87 2.40 16.67
C ILE A 74 -3.00 1.15 16.42
N TRP A 75 -2.18 0.75 17.39
CA TRP A 75 -1.41 -0.48 17.33
C TRP A 75 -2.30 -1.73 17.26
N GLU A 76 -3.29 -1.82 18.18
CA GLU A 76 -4.24 -2.93 18.21
C GLU A 76 -5.14 -2.95 16.97
N CYS A 77 -5.56 -1.78 16.50
CA CYS A 77 -6.30 -1.63 15.25
C CYS A 77 -5.49 -2.17 14.06
N GLY A 78 -4.20 -1.82 13.96
CA GLY A 78 -3.30 -2.33 12.93
C GLY A 78 -3.16 -3.86 12.95
N LYS A 79 -3.11 -4.48 14.14
CA LYS A 79 -3.09 -5.96 14.25
C LYS A 79 -4.39 -6.57 13.73
N LYS A 80 -5.55 -5.96 14.02
CA LYS A 80 -6.85 -6.42 13.50
C LYS A 80 -6.86 -6.39 11.97
N VAL A 81 -6.46 -5.26 11.37
CA VAL A 81 -6.35 -5.10 9.90
C VAL A 81 -5.38 -6.12 9.31
N THR A 82 -4.21 -6.29 9.94
CA THR A 82 -3.18 -7.24 9.49
C THR A 82 -3.70 -8.67 9.55
N LYS A 83 -4.42 -9.06 10.60
CA LYS A 83 -5.01 -10.40 10.69
C LYS A 83 -6.08 -10.63 9.62
N MET A 84 -6.84 -9.58 9.26
CA MET A 84 -7.84 -9.66 8.20
C MET A 84 -7.20 -9.70 6.81
N THR A 85 -6.07 -9.02 6.59
CA THR A 85 -5.45 -8.85 5.28
C THR A 85 -4.33 -9.86 5.01
N PHE A 86 -3.40 -10.02 5.96
CA PHE A 86 -2.16 -10.80 5.88
C PHE A 86 -2.14 -11.94 6.91
N ASN A 87 -3.10 -12.86 6.82
CA ASN A 87 -3.33 -13.87 7.84
C ASN A 87 -2.21 -14.93 7.98
N LYS A 88 -1.29 -15.06 7.01
CA LYS A 88 -0.09 -15.91 7.16
C LYS A 88 0.99 -15.21 7.97
N ASN A 89 1.02 -13.88 7.98
CA ASN A 89 1.98 -13.05 8.71
C ASN A 89 1.28 -12.03 9.65
N PRO A 90 0.52 -12.50 10.66
CA PRO A 90 -0.27 -11.63 11.53
C PRO A 90 0.57 -10.68 12.39
N ASN A 91 1.87 -10.95 12.55
CA ASN A 91 2.81 -10.12 13.31
C ASN A 91 3.40 -8.96 12.49
N PHE A 92 3.11 -8.88 11.19
CA PHE A 92 3.68 -7.85 10.32
C PHE A 92 3.28 -6.43 10.75
N ASN A 93 2.02 -6.26 11.19
CA ASN A 93 1.43 -5.04 11.76
C ASN A 93 1.90 -3.73 11.10
N LEU A 94 1.88 -3.64 9.76
CA LEU A 94 2.48 -2.51 9.05
C LEU A 94 1.85 -1.17 9.42
N MET A 95 0.52 -1.12 9.50
CA MET A 95 -0.22 0.07 9.94
C MET A 95 0.18 0.49 11.37
N GLY A 96 0.22 -0.46 12.31
CA GLY A 96 0.61 -0.17 13.69
C GLY A 96 2.07 0.29 13.81
N ARG A 97 2.99 -0.37 13.08
CA ARG A 97 4.41 0.03 13.03
C ARG A 97 4.59 1.42 12.42
N TYR A 98 3.89 1.72 11.33
CA TYR A 98 3.91 3.04 10.73
C TYR A 98 3.40 4.09 11.72
N ALA A 99 2.21 3.89 12.28
CA ALA A 99 1.62 4.82 13.24
C ALA A 99 2.54 5.06 14.44
N ALA A 100 3.13 4.01 15.02
CA ALA A 100 4.11 4.13 16.11
C ALA A 100 5.33 4.95 15.69
N SER A 101 5.88 4.71 14.49
CA SER A 101 7.05 5.43 14.01
C SER A 101 6.79 6.92 13.71
N GLN A 102 5.57 7.26 13.32
CA GLN A 102 5.19 8.61 12.89
C GLN A 102 4.42 9.39 13.96
N PHE A 103 4.09 8.76 15.10
CA PHE A 103 3.13 9.28 16.07
C PHE A 103 3.47 10.70 16.53
N ALA A 104 4.71 10.93 16.96
CA ALA A 104 5.17 12.23 17.45
C ALA A 104 5.12 13.35 16.39
N GLN A 105 5.15 13.00 15.11
CA GLN A 105 5.00 13.96 14.02
C GLN A 105 3.52 14.26 13.70
N LEU A 106 2.65 13.29 13.95
CA LEU A 106 1.22 13.39 13.70
C LEU A 106 0.47 14.08 14.85
N ASP A 107 0.85 13.78 16.09
CA ASP A 107 0.37 14.39 17.34
C ASP A 107 0.90 15.82 17.44
N ASN A 108 0.18 16.76 16.85
CA ASN A 108 0.65 18.13 16.66
C ASN A 108 0.50 18.96 17.94
N ASN A 109 -0.44 18.61 18.81
CA ASN A 109 -0.64 19.29 20.09
C ASN A 109 0.13 18.63 21.25
N GLY A 110 0.71 17.44 21.05
CA GLY A 110 1.52 16.72 22.02
C GLY A 110 0.70 16.13 23.17
N ASP A 111 -0.57 15.83 22.96
CA ASP A 111 -1.46 15.33 24.01
C ASP A 111 -1.45 13.79 24.16
N GLY A 112 -0.63 13.11 23.35
CA GLY A 112 -0.49 11.66 23.32
C GLY A 112 -1.61 10.97 22.54
N LYS A 113 -2.41 11.72 21.79
CA LYS A 113 -3.57 11.23 21.05
C LYS A 113 -3.57 11.84 19.65
N LEU A 114 -4.17 11.12 18.71
CA LEU A 114 -4.48 11.63 17.39
C LEU A 114 -5.99 11.86 17.32
N ASN A 115 -6.39 13.12 17.25
CA ASN A 115 -7.75 13.46 16.87
C ASN A 115 -8.00 13.12 15.38
N PHE A 116 -9.24 13.25 14.91
CA PHE A 116 -9.57 12.88 13.53
C PHE A 116 -8.73 13.63 12.47
N ALA A 117 -8.41 14.91 12.67
CA ALA A 117 -7.60 15.67 11.71
C ALA A 117 -6.16 15.14 11.63
N GLU A 118 -5.56 14.79 12.77
CA GLU A 118 -4.22 14.20 12.84
C GLU A 118 -4.22 12.77 12.28
N PHE A 119 -5.27 12.01 12.54
CA PHE A 119 -5.47 10.70 11.93
C PHE A 119 -5.55 10.79 10.39
N LYS A 120 -6.27 11.78 9.83
CA LYS A 120 -6.33 11.97 8.37
C LYS A 120 -4.95 12.22 7.78
N ARG A 121 -4.09 12.97 8.47
CA ARG A 121 -2.69 13.18 8.06
C ARG A 121 -1.91 11.87 8.08
N GLY A 122 -2.09 11.06 9.13
CA GLY A 122 -1.50 9.73 9.23
C GLY A 122 -1.97 8.77 8.14
N PHE A 123 -3.27 8.75 7.85
CA PHE A 123 -3.88 7.96 6.77
C PHE A 123 -3.29 8.37 5.41
N ALA A 124 -3.24 9.68 5.14
CA ALA A 124 -2.68 10.20 3.91
C ALA A 124 -1.19 9.84 3.73
N GLY A 125 -0.41 10.01 4.80
CA GLY A 125 1.00 9.64 4.82
C GLY A 125 1.22 8.14 4.63
N PHE A 126 0.44 7.30 5.31
CA PHE A 126 0.53 5.84 5.23
C PHE A 126 0.30 5.34 3.81
N PHE A 127 -0.83 5.68 3.21
CA PHE A 127 -1.16 5.18 1.88
C PHE A 127 -0.26 5.75 0.80
N SER A 128 0.16 7.02 0.94
CA SER A 128 1.15 7.61 0.02
C SER A 128 2.52 6.93 0.14
N THR A 129 2.88 6.47 1.35
CA THR A 129 4.08 5.65 1.58
C THR A 129 3.94 4.30 0.90
N VAL A 130 2.78 3.63 1.04
CA VAL A 130 2.52 2.36 0.34
C VAL A 130 2.63 2.54 -1.18
N GLY A 131 1.89 3.48 -1.77
CA GLY A 131 1.88 3.71 -3.21
C GLY A 131 3.27 4.06 -3.76
N SER A 132 4.00 4.95 -3.07
CA SER A 132 5.37 5.31 -3.46
C SER A 132 6.33 4.13 -3.39
N THR A 133 6.22 3.31 -2.34
CA THR A 133 7.06 2.12 -2.17
C THR A 133 6.81 1.10 -3.26
N LEU A 134 5.55 0.91 -3.67
CA LEU A 134 5.22 -0.01 -4.76
C LEU A 134 5.86 0.43 -6.07
N VAL A 135 5.84 1.73 -6.39
CA VAL A 135 6.53 2.24 -7.57
C VAL A 135 8.04 2.09 -7.43
N ASP A 136 8.63 2.53 -6.31
CA ASP A 136 10.09 2.55 -6.11
C ASP A 136 10.76 1.16 -6.18
N ILE A 137 10.01 0.07 -5.93
CA ILE A 137 10.55 -1.30 -6.04
C ILE A 137 10.70 -1.73 -7.50
N PHE A 138 9.82 -1.27 -8.40
CA PHE A 138 9.70 -1.79 -9.77
C PHE A 138 10.04 -0.75 -10.85
N ASP A 139 10.14 0.53 -10.51
CA ASP A 139 10.56 1.64 -11.36
C ASP A 139 12.08 1.55 -11.59
N ALA A 140 12.46 0.81 -12.62
CA ALA A 140 13.84 0.45 -12.91
C ALA A 140 14.58 1.61 -13.59
N ASP A 141 13.88 2.45 -14.34
CA ASP A 141 14.47 3.61 -15.03
C ASP A 141 14.41 4.91 -14.19
N GLY A 142 13.65 4.92 -13.09
CA GLY A 142 13.56 6.02 -12.14
C GLY A 142 12.69 7.18 -12.63
N ASN A 143 11.78 6.94 -13.58
CA ASN A 143 10.93 7.98 -14.17
C ASN A 143 9.71 8.34 -13.30
N GLY A 144 9.46 7.59 -12.21
CA GLY A 144 8.40 7.83 -11.23
C GLY A 144 7.04 7.21 -11.57
N VAL A 145 6.97 6.42 -12.65
CA VAL A 145 5.80 5.66 -13.07
C VAL A 145 6.22 4.23 -13.42
N LEU A 146 5.28 3.28 -13.37
CA LEU A 146 5.55 1.94 -13.91
C LEU A 146 4.93 1.80 -15.29
N GLU A 147 5.72 1.32 -16.24
CA GLU A 147 5.28 1.06 -17.60
C GLU A 147 5.91 -0.19 -18.22
N GLY A 148 5.27 -0.73 -19.27
CA GLY A 148 5.80 -1.84 -20.07
C GLY A 148 6.24 -3.06 -19.24
N LYS A 149 7.56 -3.25 -19.11
CA LYS A 149 8.16 -4.38 -18.37
C LYS A 149 8.00 -4.24 -16.86
N GLU A 150 8.01 -3.02 -16.33
CA GLU A 150 7.91 -2.74 -14.89
C GLU A 150 6.53 -3.10 -14.36
N ASN A 151 5.48 -2.80 -15.14
CA ASN A 151 4.11 -3.24 -14.83
C ASN A 151 4.00 -4.77 -14.71
N ASN A 152 4.66 -5.50 -15.61
CA ASN A 152 4.70 -6.96 -15.55
C ASN A 152 5.46 -7.45 -14.31
N GLU A 153 6.62 -6.87 -14.01
CA GLU A 153 7.44 -7.26 -12.86
C GLU A 153 6.72 -6.96 -11.54
N MET A 154 6.05 -5.82 -11.44
CA MET A 154 5.19 -5.47 -10.32
C MET A 154 4.04 -6.48 -10.18
N HIS A 155 3.35 -6.83 -11.26
CA HIS A 155 2.29 -7.84 -11.24
C HIS A 155 2.78 -9.15 -10.63
N PHE A 156 3.88 -9.72 -11.14
CA PHE A 156 4.43 -10.97 -10.61
C PHE A 156 4.93 -10.81 -9.17
N GLY A 157 5.66 -9.73 -8.88
CA GLY A 157 6.21 -9.46 -7.55
C GLY A 157 5.14 -9.33 -6.48
N LEU A 158 4.06 -8.58 -6.75
CA LEU A 158 2.94 -8.42 -5.83
C LEU A 158 2.16 -9.71 -5.60
N ASN A 159 1.93 -10.52 -6.65
CA ASN A 159 1.30 -11.83 -6.48
C ASN A 159 2.13 -12.71 -5.54
N ASN A 160 3.46 -12.74 -5.70
CA ASN A 160 4.33 -13.53 -4.84
C ASN A 160 4.37 -13.01 -3.39
N ILE A 161 4.48 -11.70 -3.19
CA ILE A 161 4.42 -11.09 -1.84
C ILE A 161 3.09 -11.43 -1.18
N TRP A 162 1.98 -11.35 -1.93
CA TRP A 162 0.67 -11.70 -1.40
C TRP A 162 0.57 -13.16 -0.99
N ASP A 163 1.03 -14.08 -1.84
CA ASP A 163 0.98 -15.51 -1.56
C ASP A 163 1.82 -15.90 -0.34
N GLU A 164 2.90 -15.16 -0.06
CA GLU A 164 3.70 -15.31 1.17
C GLU A 164 2.96 -14.75 2.41
N PHE A 165 2.28 -13.61 2.29
CA PHE A 165 1.71 -12.89 3.43
C PHE A 165 0.25 -13.22 3.75
N SER A 166 -0.49 -13.76 2.78
CA SER A 166 -1.93 -13.93 2.84
C SER A 166 -2.38 -15.26 2.24
N SER A 167 -3.54 -15.74 2.68
CA SER A 167 -4.24 -16.87 2.08
C SER A 167 -5.18 -16.42 0.96
N ASP A 168 -5.61 -17.37 0.13
CA ASP A 168 -6.53 -17.12 -0.98
C ASP A 168 -7.87 -16.51 -0.57
N LYS A 169 -8.27 -16.65 0.71
CA LYS A 169 -9.50 -16.09 1.27
C LYS A 169 -9.67 -14.59 0.96
N ASN A 170 -8.57 -13.86 0.85
CA ASN A 170 -8.57 -12.42 0.63
C ASN A 170 -8.20 -12.03 -0.80
N ARG A 171 -7.89 -13.00 -1.67
CA ARG A 171 -7.31 -12.75 -3.01
C ARG A 171 -8.27 -12.02 -3.92
N GLU A 172 -9.55 -12.34 -3.87
CA GLU A 172 -10.58 -11.63 -4.64
C GLU A 172 -10.68 -10.14 -4.28
N LEU A 173 -10.42 -9.77 -3.02
CA LEU A 173 -10.48 -8.39 -2.55
C LEU A 173 -9.32 -7.54 -3.05
N ILE A 174 -8.22 -8.15 -3.50
CA ILE A 174 -7.04 -7.42 -3.97
C ILE A 174 -6.71 -7.71 -5.44
N ASN A 175 -7.48 -8.60 -6.08
CA ASN A 175 -7.37 -8.91 -7.50
C ASN A 175 -7.32 -7.67 -8.41
N PRO A 176 -7.94 -6.51 -8.09
CA PRO A 176 -7.76 -5.31 -8.90
C PRO A 176 -6.31 -4.77 -8.89
N ILE A 177 -5.62 -4.77 -7.74
CA ILE A 177 -4.18 -4.43 -7.68
C ILE A 177 -3.34 -5.53 -8.32
N LEU A 178 -3.68 -6.80 -8.07
CA LEU A 178 -2.91 -7.92 -8.60
C LEU A 178 -3.06 -8.08 -10.10
N ASN A 179 -4.17 -7.69 -10.73
CA ASN A 179 -4.40 -7.85 -12.17
C ASN A 179 -4.31 -6.51 -12.91
N THR A 180 -3.37 -5.66 -12.48
CA THR A 180 -3.06 -4.31 -12.99
C THR A 180 -2.67 -4.34 -14.47
N TRP A 181 -3.71 -4.52 -15.27
CA TRP A 181 -3.92 -4.23 -16.69
C TRP A 181 -5.32 -3.61 -16.86
N ILE A 182 -6.24 -3.84 -15.92
CA ILE A 182 -7.62 -3.36 -15.92
C ILE A 182 -7.76 -2.35 -14.78
N GLY A 183 -7.55 -1.05 -15.06
CA GLY A 183 -7.81 0.03 -14.10
C GLY A 183 -6.59 0.72 -13.50
N SER A 184 -5.39 0.52 -14.07
CA SER A 184 -4.19 1.31 -13.77
C SER A 184 -4.37 2.78 -14.13
N ASP A 185 -5.11 3.03 -15.22
CA ASP A 185 -5.44 4.35 -15.72
C ASP A 185 -6.67 4.94 -14.99
N LEU A 186 -6.46 5.41 -13.76
CA LEU A 186 -7.53 6.00 -12.94
C LEU A 186 -7.88 7.43 -13.37
N ASP A 187 -6.92 8.14 -13.98
CA ASP A 187 -7.09 9.52 -14.43
C ASP A 187 -7.39 9.65 -15.94
N LYS A 188 -7.42 8.54 -16.67
CA LYS A 188 -7.68 8.42 -18.12
C LYS A 188 -6.52 8.92 -19.00
N ASN A 189 -5.28 8.84 -18.52
CA ASN A 189 -4.04 9.13 -19.23
C ASN A 189 -3.39 7.87 -19.87
N VAL A 190 -2.09 7.93 -20.21
CA VAL A 190 -1.34 6.79 -20.80
C VAL A 190 -1.20 5.68 -19.76
N ASP A 191 -1.41 4.41 -20.12
CA ASP A 191 -1.34 3.19 -19.28
C ASP A 191 -0.07 3.07 -18.38
N THR A 192 0.03 3.93 -17.38
CA THR A 192 1.14 4.06 -16.45
C THR A 192 0.59 3.90 -15.03
N LEU A 193 1.46 3.50 -14.10
CA LEU A 193 1.14 3.47 -12.68
C LEU A 193 2.05 4.44 -11.94
N SER A 194 1.58 5.67 -11.77
CA SER A 194 2.26 6.68 -10.96
C SER A 194 2.13 6.37 -9.46
N LYS A 195 2.99 7.03 -8.66
CA LYS A 195 2.89 6.97 -7.19
C LYS A 195 1.51 7.39 -6.67
N ALA A 196 0.88 8.36 -7.34
CA ALA A 196 -0.46 8.82 -7.00
C ALA A 196 -1.50 7.72 -7.26
N GLU A 197 -1.50 7.11 -8.44
CA GLU A 197 -2.44 6.05 -8.79
C GLU A 197 -2.27 4.82 -7.90
N MET A 198 -1.03 4.42 -7.62
CA MET A 198 -0.74 3.33 -6.69
C MET A 198 -1.20 3.63 -5.26
N THR A 199 -1.13 4.89 -4.85
CA THR A 199 -1.67 5.34 -3.56
C THR A 199 -3.19 5.19 -3.52
N GLU A 200 -3.87 5.64 -4.57
CA GLU A 200 -5.32 5.53 -4.65
C GLU A 200 -5.80 4.08 -4.69
N GLN A 201 -5.12 3.24 -5.48
CA GLN A 201 -5.38 1.80 -5.53
C GLN A 201 -5.22 1.17 -4.14
N ALA A 202 -4.14 1.49 -3.42
CA ALA A 202 -3.92 0.97 -2.07
C ALA A 202 -5.06 1.36 -1.11
N ILE A 203 -5.61 2.58 -1.21
CA ILE A 203 -6.78 3.01 -0.43
C ILE A 203 -8.00 2.18 -0.82
N LEU A 204 -8.33 2.12 -2.11
CA LEU A 204 -9.54 1.47 -2.61
C LEU A 204 -9.61 -0.02 -2.24
N GLN A 205 -8.47 -0.72 -2.26
CA GLN A 205 -8.42 -2.12 -1.84
C GLN A 205 -8.44 -2.30 -0.31
N SER A 206 -8.17 -1.23 0.45
CA SER A 206 -8.23 -1.26 1.91
C SER A 206 -9.65 -1.01 2.44
N VAL A 207 -10.50 -0.31 1.67
CA VAL A 207 -11.88 0.02 2.06
C VAL A 207 -12.70 -1.19 2.55
N PRO A 208 -12.66 -2.38 1.93
CA PRO A 208 -13.42 -3.54 2.44
C PRO A 208 -13.01 -4.02 3.84
N TYR A 209 -11.87 -3.57 4.37
CA TYR A 209 -11.36 -3.94 5.68
C TYR A 209 -11.67 -2.92 6.78
N PHE A 210 -12.22 -1.75 6.42
CA PHE A 210 -12.64 -0.67 7.34
C PHE A 210 -14.14 -0.77 7.62
#